data_AF-A0A2I0HNR8-F1
#
_entry.id   AF-A0A2I0HNR8-F1
#
_cell.length_a   1.000
_cell.length_b   1.000
_cell.length_c   1.000
_cell.angle_alpha   90.00
_cell.angle_beta   90.00
_cell.angle_gamma   90.00
#
_symmetry.space_group_name_H-M   'P 1'
#
loop_
_entity.id
_entity.type
_entity.pdbx_description
1 polymer ?
#
loop_
_entity_poly.entity_id
_entity_poly.type
_entity_poly.pdbx_seq_one_letter_code
_entity_poly.pdbx_strand_id
1 'polypeptide(L)'
;MKAHRIIERVQREQRAQFGVKNPRTLIAVTPTYVRTFQTLHLTGVMHSLMLVPYDLVWIVVEAGGTSNETASLIAKSGLRTIHVGYKERMPSSWADRHRLEAKMRLHALKIVREEKLDGIVMFADDSNMHSMELFDEIQNVKWVGALSVGILAHSNNADESSVSAAEKEADNPPIPVQGPACNSSNKLVGWHTFNSLPYVEKSANYIDDWGTVLPRKFEWAGFVVNSRLLWKDYDEKPEWMKDLALVDGVDDMESPLVLMKDTSVVEPLGRCGRQVMLWWLRVEARSDSKFPPGWVIDPPLEITVPSKRTPWPDAPPELPSIDKSISVQEQMVAVKRPPKTRSSRSKRSSRSKRKHEARTVETQVSAKQTEQN
;
A
#
# COMPACT_ATOMS: atom_id res chain seq x y z
N MET A 1 17.44 21.02 -17.97
CA MET A 1 16.99 22.14 -17.11
C MET A 1 15.74 22.89 -17.60
N LYS A 2 15.60 23.24 -18.91
CA LYS A 2 14.44 24.03 -19.39
C LYS A 2 13.08 23.31 -19.25
N ALA A 3 13.02 22.00 -19.52
CA ALA A 3 11.79 21.22 -19.42
C ALA A 3 11.23 21.13 -17.98
N HIS A 4 12.09 20.96 -16.98
CA HIS A 4 11.66 20.87 -15.58
C HIS A 4 11.00 22.19 -15.11
N ARG A 5 11.58 23.34 -15.50
CA ARG A 5 10.99 24.66 -15.21
C ARG A 5 9.63 24.86 -15.88
N ILE A 6 9.45 24.34 -17.10
CA ILE A 6 8.16 24.40 -17.80
C ILE A 6 7.13 23.55 -17.07
N ILE A 7 7.48 22.31 -16.70
CA ILE A 7 6.60 21.41 -15.94
C ILE A 7 6.21 22.03 -14.61
N GLU A 8 7.18 22.58 -13.87
CA GLU A 8 6.93 23.24 -12.59
C GLU A 8 5.99 24.45 -12.74
N ARG A 9 6.18 25.25 -13.81
CA ARG A 9 5.29 26.36 -14.12
C ARG A 9 3.88 25.88 -14.44
N VAL A 10 3.73 24.85 -15.28
CA VAL A 10 2.43 24.27 -15.63
C VAL A 10 1.71 23.73 -14.40
N GLN A 11 2.40 22.99 -13.55
CA GLN A 11 1.84 22.46 -12.29
C GLN A 11 1.38 23.59 -11.37
N ARG A 12 2.16 24.68 -11.28
CA ARG A 12 1.80 25.85 -10.47
C ARG A 12 0.55 26.56 -11.01
N GLU A 13 0.47 26.77 -12.32
CA GLU A 13 -0.71 27.38 -12.96
C GLU A 13 -1.95 26.49 -12.82
N GLN A 14 -1.81 25.17 -13.02
CA GLN A 14 -2.90 24.22 -12.82
C GLN A 14 -3.40 24.24 -11.37
N ARG A 15 -2.51 24.30 -10.38
CA ARG A 15 -2.91 24.44 -8.96
C ARG A 15 -3.56 25.79 -8.68
N ALA A 16 -3.08 26.88 -9.26
CA ALA A 16 -3.70 28.18 -9.09
C ALA A 16 -5.12 28.25 -9.68
N GLN A 17 -5.35 27.55 -10.79
CA GLN A 17 -6.63 27.57 -11.49
C GLN A 17 -7.64 26.52 -10.96
N PHE A 18 -7.17 25.31 -10.65
CA PHE A 18 -8.01 24.16 -10.32
C PHE A 18 -7.75 23.56 -8.93
N GLY A 19 -6.68 23.98 -8.24
CA GLY A 19 -6.34 23.50 -6.92
C GLY A 19 -7.16 24.15 -5.81
N VAL A 20 -6.96 23.66 -4.59
CA VAL A 20 -7.59 24.18 -3.38
C VAL A 20 -7.18 25.64 -3.16
N LYS A 21 -8.17 26.51 -2.98
CA LYS A 21 -7.95 27.93 -2.65
C LYS A 21 -7.69 28.08 -1.15
N ASN A 22 -6.61 28.78 -0.79
CA ASN A 22 -6.19 29.01 0.60
C ASN A 22 -6.12 27.69 1.41
N PRO A 23 -5.25 26.75 1.01
CA PRO A 23 -5.13 25.46 1.69
C PRO A 23 -4.71 25.65 3.15
N ARG A 24 -5.25 24.80 4.03
CA ARG A 24 -4.82 24.72 5.42
C ARG A 24 -3.62 23.79 5.54
N THR A 25 -2.77 24.06 6.52
CA THR A 25 -1.66 23.17 6.89
C THR A 25 -2.17 21.76 7.15
N LEU A 26 -1.48 20.78 6.60
CA LEU A 26 -1.73 19.37 6.87
C LEU A 26 -0.89 18.92 8.06
N ILE A 27 -1.54 18.33 9.06
CA ILE A 27 -0.88 17.74 10.23
C ILE A 27 -1.03 16.23 10.11
N ALA A 28 0.02 15.57 9.61
CA ALA A 28 0.03 14.12 9.47
C ALA A 28 0.50 13.47 10.77
N VAL A 29 -0.31 12.58 11.35
CA VAL A 29 0.02 11.82 12.56
C VAL A 29 0.34 10.38 12.17
N THR A 30 1.56 9.93 12.44
CA THR A 30 2.03 8.59 12.11
C THR A 30 2.53 7.88 13.38
N PRO A 31 1.74 6.94 13.95
CA PRO A 31 2.27 6.01 14.93
C PRO A 31 3.22 5.02 14.23
N THR A 32 4.37 4.73 14.85
CA THR A 32 5.35 3.76 14.34
C THR A 32 6.09 3.09 15.49
N TYR A 33 6.87 2.06 15.17
CA TYR A 33 7.73 1.35 16.11
C TYR A 33 8.84 0.62 15.36
N VAL A 34 9.96 0.40 16.05
CA VAL A 34 11.12 -0.30 15.48
C VAL A 34 10.78 -1.75 15.16
N ARG A 35 10.89 -2.08 13.87
CA ARG A 35 10.68 -3.43 13.32
C ARG A 35 11.34 -3.59 11.95
N THR A 36 11.37 -4.82 11.47
CA THR A 36 11.93 -5.21 10.18
C THR A 36 11.47 -4.34 9.00
N PHE A 37 10.17 -4.09 8.86
CA PHE A 37 9.60 -3.30 7.77
C PHE A 37 9.39 -1.82 8.11
N GLN A 38 9.85 -1.34 9.28
CA GLN A 38 9.63 0.06 9.68
C GLN A 38 10.15 1.05 8.63
N THR A 39 11.41 0.86 8.20
CA THR A 39 12.03 1.75 7.22
C THR A 39 11.30 1.74 5.89
N LEU A 40 10.81 0.57 5.45
CA LEU A 40 10.04 0.43 4.22
C LEU A 40 8.73 1.23 4.29
N HIS A 41 7.96 1.03 5.34
CA HIS A 41 6.68 1.70 5.58
C HIS A 41 6.83 3.22 5.73
N LEU A 42 7.73 3.67 6.62
CA LEU A 42 7.99 5.10 6.81
C LEU A 42 8.50 5.78 5.54
N THR A 43 9.30 5.09 4.72
CA THR A 43 9.73 5.64 3.43
C THR A 43 8.55 5.84 2.47
N GLY A 44 7.61 4.89 2.45
CA GLY A 44 6.37 5.00 1.67
C GLY A 44 5.57 6.25 2.04
N VAL A 45 5.22 6.39 3.32
CA VAL A 45 4.49 7.57 3.82
C VAL A 45 5.29 8.85 3.61
N MET A 46 6.59 8.85 3.90
CA MET A 46 7.46 10.01 3.70
C MET A 46 7.40 10.52 2.26
N HIS A 47 7.55 9.64 1.26
CA HIS A 47 7.49 10.05 -0.14
C HIS A 47 6.11 10.59 -0.54
N SER A 48 5.01 10.01 -0.03
CA SER A 48 3.67 10.55 -0.25
C SER A 48 3.52 11.96 0.34
N LEU A 49 3.97 12.18 1.58
CA LEU A 49 3.88 13.48 2.25
C LEU A 49 4.76 14.54 1.59
N MET A 50 5.94 14.17 1.05
CA MET A 50 6.81 15.08 0.30
C MET A 50 6.17 15.58 -1.01
N LEU A 51 5.18 14.86 -1.56
CA LEU A 51 4.48 15.25 -2.78
C LEU A 51 3.27 16.16 -2.50
N VAL A 52 2.89 16.34 -1.23
CA VAL A 52 1.77 17.20 -0.84
C VAL A 52 2.11 18.66 -1.18
N PRO A 53 1.25 19.37 -1.92
CA PRO A 53 1.54 20.73 -2.38
C PRO A 53 1.23 21.82 -1.32
N TYR A 54 1.03 21.43 -0.06
CA TYR A 54 0.56 22.27 1.05
C TYR A 54 1.58 22.29 2.18
N ASP A 55 1.50 23.30 3.05
CA ASP A 55 2.28 23.32 4.28
C ASP A 55 1.96 22.07 5.12
N LEU A 56 2.99 21.41 5.63
CA LEU A 56 2.86 20.11 6.27
C LEU A 56 3.70 20.03 7.54
N VAL A 57 3.06 19.57 8.62
CA VAL A 57 3.72 19.16 9.87
C VAL A 57 3.53 17.65 10.03
N TRP A 58 4.64 16.92 10.13
CA TRP A 58 4.62 15.48 10.28
C TRP A 58 4.94 15.09 11.73
N ILE A 59 3.94 14.64 12.47
CA ILE A 59 4.08 14.17 13.85
C ILE A 59 4.30 12.66 13.82
N VAL A 60 5.49 12.22 14.22
CA VAL A 60 5.87 10.81 14.28
C VAL A 60 5.93 10.39 15.74
N VAL A 61 5.06 9.47 16.14
CA VAL A 61 5.02 8.92 17.50
C VAL A 61 5.62 7.53 17.46
N GLU A 62 6.74 7.32 18.16
CA GLU A 62 7.48 6.06 18.15
C GLU A 62 7.29 5.27 19.44
N ALA A 63 6.75 4.06 19.37
CA ALA A 63 6.60 3.20 20.54
C ALA A 63 7.96 2.64 21.00
N GLY A 64 8.17 2.61 22.32
CA GLY A 64 9.42 2.17 22.94
C GLY A 64 10.48 3.27 23.11
N GLY A 65 10.15 4.52 22.77
CA GLY A 65 11.06 5.66 22.80
C GLY A 65 11.60 6.04 21.42
N THR A 66 12.15 7.25 21.29
CA THR A 66 12.71 7.74 20.03
C THR A 66 14.03 7.04 19.70
N SER A 67 14.19 6.58 18.47
CA SER A 67 15.45 6.02 17.96
C SER A 67 16.20 6.98 17.02
N ASN A 68 17.53 6.88 16.98
CA ASN A 68 18.36 7.67 16.07
C ASN A 68 18.14 7.27 14.62
N GLU A 69 17.82 6.00 14.38
CA GLU A 69 17.52 5.43 13.08
C GLU A 69 16.24 6.05 12.51
N THR A 70 15.17 6.11 13.31
CA THR A 70 13.91 6.74 12.90
C THR A 70 14.09 8.24 12.70
N ALA A 71 14.79 8.93 13.62
CA ALA A 71 15.09 10.36 13.47
C ALA A 71 15.89 10.66 12.19
N SER A 72 16.91 9.86 11.89
CA SER A 72 17.72 9.99 10.68
C SER A 72 16.93 9.68 9.41
N LEU A 73 15.95 8.76 9.47
CA LEU A 73 15.09 8.44 8.34
C LEU A 73 14.15 9.59 8.01
N ILE A 74 13.39 10.09 9.00
CA ILE A 74 12.39 11.14 8.77
C ILE A 74 13.04 12.49 8.45
N ALA A 75 14.26 12.76 8.93
CA ALA A 75 15.03 13.96 8.59
C ALA A 75 15.33 14.08 7.08
N LYS A 76 15.42 12.95 6.36
CA LYS A 76 15.63 12.93 4.89
C LYS A 76 14.47 13.55 4.11
N SER A 77 13.29 13.63 4.73
CA SER A 77 12.09 14.20 4.08
C SER A 77 12.20 15.69 3.81
N GLY A 78 12.98 16.42 4.63
CA GLY A 78 13.00 17.89 4.63
C GLY A 78 11.68 18.53 5.11
N LEU A 79 10.72 17.74 5.59
CA LEU A 79 9.45 18.21 6.13
C LEU A 79 9.64 18.74 7.56
N ARG A 80 8.72 19.57 8.05
CA ARG A 80 8.68 19.95 9.47
C ARG A 80 8.21 18.75 10.29
N THR A 81 9.15 18.06 10.94
CA THR A 81 8.85 16.86 11.74
C THR A 81 8.81 17.16 13.24
N ILE A 82 7.84 16.57 13.95
CA ILE A 82 7.81 16.48 15.41
C ILE A 82 7.93 15.00 15.77
N HIS A 83 9.11 14.58 16.24
CA HIS A 83 9.38 13.19 16.60
C HIS A 83 9.32 13.02 18.10
N VAL A 84 8.40 12.18 18.57
CA VAL A 84 8.15 11.96 20.00
C VAL A 84 8.12 10.48 20.33
N GLY A 85 8.65 10.13 21.50
CA GLY A 85 8.69 8.75 21.99
C GLY A 85 7.51 8.46 22.90
N TYR A 86 6.85 7.33 22.67
CA TYR A 86 5.84 6.76 23.55
C TYR A 86 6.47 5.64 24.39
N LYS A 87 6.32 5.71 25.72
CA LYS A 87 7.10 4.88 26.67
C LYS A 87 6.82 3.38 26.54
N GLU A 88 5.57 3.00 26.27
CA GLU A 88 5.18 1.60 26.12
C GLU A 88 5.78 1.01 24.83
N ARG A 89 6.38 -0.18 24.92
CA ARG A 89 6.84 -0.93 23.74
C ARG A 89 5.67 -1.57 23.01
N MET A 90 5.83 -1.79 21.71
CA MET A 90 4.79 -2.42 20.90
C MET A 90 4.52 -3.86 21.37
N PRO A 91 3.27 -4.21 21.77
CA PRO A 91 2.90 -5.56 22.21
C PRO A 91 3.04 -6.61 21.10
N SER A 92 2.93 -7.89 21.44
CA SER A 92 2.92 -8.99 20.46
C SER A 92 1.52 -9.33 19.94
N SER A 93 0.47 -9.12 20.74
CA SER A 93 -0.91 -9.38 20.33
C SER A 93 -1.43 -8.25 19.43
N TRP A 94 -2.19 -8.60 18.40
CA TRP A 94 -2.79 -7.61 17.52
C TRP A 94 -3.80 -6.73 18.26
N ALA A 95 -4.57 -7.27 19.21
CA ALA A 95 -5.51 -6.47 19.99
C ALA A 95 -4.82 -5.35 20.78
N ASP A 96 -3.76 -5.68 21.51
CA ASP A 96 -3.05 -4.69 22.32
C ASP A 96 -2.28 -3.70 21.44
N ARG A 97 -1.81 -4.13 20.25
CA ARG A 97 -1.22 -3.24 19.24
C ARG A 97 -2.20 -2.17 18.78
N HIS A 98 -3.41 -2.55 18.36
CA HIS A 98 -4.42 -1.57 17.92
C HIS A 98 -4.74 -0.57 19.04
N ARG A 99 -4.85 -1.05 20.29
CA ARG A 99 -5.07 -0.19 21.46
C ARG A 99 -3.90 0.76 21.72
N LEU A 100 -2.66 0.28 21.62
CA LEU A 100 -1.48 1.13 21.79
C LEU A 100 -1.36 2.17 20.68
N GLU A 101 -1.58 1.80 19.42
CA GLU A 101 -1.57 2.74 18.30
C GLU A 101 -2.64 3.82 18.48
N ALA A 102 -3.84 3.48 18.99
CA ALA A 102 -4.86 4.47 19.33
C ALA A 102 -4.38 5.46 20.41
N LYS A 103 -3.76 4.97 21.49
CA LYS A 103 -3.14 5.82 22.53
C LYS A 103 -2.07 6.76 21.94
N MET A 104 -1.24 6.25 21.02
CA MET A 104 -0.22 7.05 20.34
C MET A 104 -0.84 8.17 19.48
N ARG A 105 -1.93 7.88 18.77
CA ARG A 105 -2.68 8.91 18.01
C ARG A 105 -3.26 9.97 18.96
N LEU A 106 -3.86 9.56 20.08
CA LEU A 106 -4.36 10.49 21.10
C LEU A 106 -3.23 11.34 21.71
N HIS A 107 -2.06 10.75 21.94
CA HIS A 107 -0.87 11.48 22.40
C HIS A 107 -0.44 12.56 21.38
N ALA A 108 -0.46 12.24 20.08
CA ALA A 108 -0.21 13.24 19.03
C ALA A 108 -1.26 14.37 19.05
N LEU A 109 -2.54 14.06 19.27
CA LEU A 109 -3.59 15.09 19.39
C LEU A 109 -3.35 16.02 20.60
N LYS A 110 -2.76 15.53 21.69
CA LYS A 110 -2.35 16.37 22.83
C LYS A 110 -1.25 17.35 22.43
N ILE A 111 -0.27 16.89 21.65
CA ILE A 111 0.79 17.75 21.11
C ILE A 111 0.20 18.82 20.17
N VAL A 112 -0.71 18.45 19.28
CA VAL A 112 -1.43 19.42 18.41
C VAL A 112 -2.14 20.50 19.23
N ARG A 113 -2.77 20.10 20.34
CA ARG A 113 -3.45 21.00 21.29
C ARG A 113 -2.45 21.91 22.02
N GLU A 114 -1.36 21.36 22.54
CA GLU A 114 -0.37 22.08 23.35
C GLU A 114 0.43 23.08 22.52
N GLU A 115 0.88 22.68 21.33
CA GLU A 115 1.61 23.50 20.37
C GLU A 115 0.70 24.45 19.57
N LYS A 116 -0.62 24.38 19.77
CA LYS A 116 -1.65 25.14 19.03
C LYS A 116 -1.45 25.08 17.51
N LEU A 117 -1.15 23.90 16.98
CA LEU A 117 -0.99 23.72 15.54
C LEU A 117 -2.34 23.93 14.85
N ASP A 118 -2.39 24.86 13.89
CA ASP A 118 -3.60 25.19 13.11
C ASP A 118 -3.54 24.52 11.74
N GLY A 119 -4.58 23.76 11.40
CA GLY A 119 -4.60 22.89 10.24
C GLY A 119 -5.58 21.73 10.31
N ILE A 120 -5.46 20.81 9.36
CA ILE A 120 -6.25 19.57 9.28
C ILE A 120 -5.37 18.43 9.77
N VAL A 121 -5.84 17.69 10.77
CA VAL A 121 -5.19 16.49 11.28
C VAL A 121 -5.64 15.29 10.46
N MET A 122 -4.71 14.55 9.88
CA MET A 122 -4.92 13.23 9.27
C MET A 122 -4.13 12.15 10.00
N PHE A 123 -4.70 10.96 10.13
CA PHE A 123 -4.01 9.81 10.71
C PHE A 123 -3.39 8.97 9.60
N ALA A 124 -2.09 9.12 9.40
CA ALA A 124 -1.32 8.50 8.33
C ALA A 124 -0.49 7.34 8.91
N ASP A 125 -1.12 6.18 9.10
CA ASP A 125 -0.42 5.00 9.61
C ASP A 125 0.69 4.57 8.64
N ASP A 126 1.81 4.09 9.18
CA ASP A 126 3.03 3.90 8.39
C ASP A 126 2.88 2.88 7.25
N SER A 127 2.01 1.88 7.39
CA SER A 127 1.79 0.83 6.39
C SER A 127 0.70 1.16 5.35
N ASN A 128 -0.08 2.23 5.54
CA ASN A 128 -1.20 2.56 4.67
C ASN A 128 -0.74 3.21 3.35
N MET A 129 -1.55 3.04 2.30
CA MET A 129 -1.31 3.65 0.99
C MET A 129 -2.27 4.81 0.75
N HIS A 130 -1.76 5.95 0.28
CA HIS A 130 -2.51 7.19 0.14
C HIS A 130 -2.46 7.67 -1.31
N SER A 131 -3.62 7.92 -1.92
CA SER A 131 -3.71 8.63 -3.21
C SER A 131 -3.39 10.11 -3.02
N MET A 132 -2.81 10.77 -4.02
CA MET A 132 -2.57 12.21 -3.96
C MET A 132 -3.86 13.03 -3.91
N GLU A 133 -4.95 12.51 -4.48
CA GLU A 133 -6.27 13.15 -4.47
C GLU A 133 -6.84 13.28 -3.05
N LEU A 134 -6.43 12.38 -2.13
CA LEU A 134 -6.83 12.43 -0.73
C LEU A 134 -6.50 13.78 -0.09
N PHE A 135 -5.29 14.30 -0.37
CA PHE A 135 -4.80 15.52 0.27
C PHE A 135 -5.56 16.77 -0.18
N ASP A 136 -6.13 16.75 -1.38
CA ASP A 136 -6.99 17.81 -1.88
C ASP A 136 -8.40 17.67 -1.28
N GLU A 137 -8.93 16.45 -1.22
CA GLU A 137 -10.28 16.19 -0.73
C GLU A 137 -10.44 16.56 0.76
N ILE A 138 -9.45 16.23 1.59
CA ILE A 138 -9.51 16.55 3.03
C ILE A 138 -9.52 18.05 3.31
N GLN A 139 -9.08 18.89 2.37
CA GLN A 139 -9.13 20.34 2.51
C GLN A 139 -10.56 20.88 2.53
N ASN A 140 -11.56 20.08 2.14
CA ASN A 140 -12.97 20.47 2.19
C ASN A 140 -13.61 20.35 3.59
N VAL A 141 -12.94 19.70 4.55
CA VAL A 141 -13.51 19.43 5.88
C VAL A 141 -13.70 20.70 6.71
N LYS A 142 -14.85 20.92 7.33
CA LYS A 142 -15.02 22.06 8.26
C LYS A 142 -14.63 21.69 9.69
N TRP A 143 -15.04 20.51 10.13
CA TRP A 143 -14.96 20.06 11.51
C TRP A 143 -14.34 18.67 11.62
N VAL A 144 -15.09 17.62 11.26
CA VAL A 144 -14.65 16.23 11.27
C VAL A 144 -15.12 15.57 9.99
N GLY A 145 -14.19 15.03 9.22
CA GLY A 145 -14.47 14.38 7.95
C GLY A 145 -14.31 12.86 8.07
N ALA A 146 -15.13 12.12 7.33
CA ALA A 146 -14.98 10.68 7.15
C ALA A 146 -14.78 10.35 5.66
N LEU A 147 -13.86 9.42 5.41
CA LEU A 147 -13.44 8.93 4.10
C LEU A 147 -13.73 7.44 4.00
N SER A 148 -13.80 6.94 2.77
CA SER A 148 -13.81 5.50 2.54
C SER A 148 -12.40 4.93 2.51
N VAL A 149 -12.20 3.85 3.27
CA VAL A 149 -10.96 3.10 3.40
C VAL A 149 -11.13 1.76 2.69
N GLY A 150 -10.31 1.50 1.68
CA GLY A 150 -10.22 0.18 1.07
C GLY A 150 -9.47 -0.78 1.98
N ILE A 151 -10.06 -1.94 2.28
CA ILE A 151 -9.44 -2.97 3.10
C ILE A 151 -8.88 -4.04 2.17
N LEU A 152 -7.58 -4.28 2.23
CA LEU A 152 -6.99 -5.43 1.54
C LEU A 152 -7.00 -6.63 2.48
N ALA A 153 -8.00 -7.50 2.32
CA ALA A 153 -8.06 -8.81 2.99
C ALA A 153 -7.89 -9.91 1.94
N HIS A 154 -6.95 -10.82 2.17
CA HIS A 154 -6.76 -11.97 1.28
C HIS A 154 -7.78 -13.06 1.63
N SER A 155 -8.77 -13.27 0.76
CA SER A 155 -9.54 -14.52 0.74
C SER A 155 -8.86 -15.50 -0.21
N ASN A 156 -8.20 -16.53 0.32
CA ASN A 156 -7.73 -17.65 -0.50
C ASN A 156 -8.90 -18.58 -0.88
N ASN A 157 -9.96 -18.04 -1.49
CA ASN A 157 -10.96 -18.85 -2.20
C ASN A 157 -10.55 -18.97 -3.68
N ALA A 158 -9.28 -19.29 -3.92
CA ALA A 158 -8.79 -19.73 -5.23
C ALA A 158 -8.98 -21.24 -5.44
N ASP A 159 -9.69 -21.93 -4.54
CA ASP A 159 -10.28 -23.22 -4.81
C ASP A 159 -11.76 -23.02 -5.10
N GLU A 160 -12.12 -22.92 -6.39
CA GLU A 160 -13.50 -22.90 -6.89
C GLU A 160 -14.34 -24.16 -6.51
N SER A 161 -13.83 -25.03 -5.63
CA SER A 161 -14.42 -26.35 -5.33
C SER A 161 -15.01 -26.49 -3.92
N SER A 162 -15.01 -25.46 -3.07
CA SER A 162 -15.57 -25.59 -1.70
C SER A 162 -16.45 -24.43 -1.22
N VAL A 163 -16.95 -23.60 -2.12
CA VAL A 163 -17.99 -22.63 -1.77
C VAL A 163 -19.34 -23.35 -1.78
N SER A 164 -19.95 -23.51 -0.60
CA SER A 164 -21.30 -24.06 -0.48
C SER A 164 -22.28 -23.27 -1.35
N ALA A 165 -23.25 -23.97 -1.95
CA ALA A 165 -24.19 -23.42 -2.93
C ALA A 165 -25.00 -22.20 -2.43
N ALA A 166 -25.01 -21.92 -1.11
CA ALA A 166 -25.71 -20.79 -0.51
C ALA A 166 -24.99 -19.43 -0.71
N GLU A 167 -23.68 -19.39 -0.97
CA GLU A 167 -22.95 -18.13 -1.21
C GLU A 167 -22.92 -17.74 -2.70
N LYS A 168 -23.39 -18.60 -3.59
CA LYS A 168 -23.55 -18.32 -5.02
C LYS A 168 -24.81 -17.48 -5.34
N GLU A 169 -25.69 -17.28 -4.36
CA GLU A 169 -26.96 -16.53 -4.52
C GLU A 169 -26.89 -15.06 -4.06
N ALA A 170 -25.74 -14.56 -3.62
CA ALA A 170 -25.58 -13.13 -3.39
C ALA A 170 -25.12 -12.44 -4.69
N ASP A 171 -26.04 -11.78 -5.40
CA ASP A 171 -25.78 -11.03 -6.64
C ASP A 171 -24.68 -9.94 -6.54
N ASN A 172 -24.17 -9.64 -5.33
CA ASN A 172 -23.02 -8.77 -5.12
C ASN A 172 -22.23 -9.20 -3.86
N PRO A 173 -20.98 -9.69 -3.98
CA PRO A 173 -20.14 -9.95 -2.80
C PRO A 173 -19.88 -8.64 -2.03
N PRO A 174 -19.76 -8.71 -0.69
CA PRO A 174 -19.56 -7.52 0.13
C PRO A 174 -18.25 -6.83 -0.25
N ILE A 175 -18.34 -5.54 -0.60
CA ILE A 175 -17.19 -4.72 -0.96
C ILE A 175 -16.33 -4.52 0.30
N PRO A 176 -15.03 -4.84 0.28
CA PRO A 176 -14.16 -4.75 1.45
C PRO A 176 -13.75 -3.30 1.72
N VAL A 177 -14.71 -2.46 2.09
CA VAL A 177 -14.52 -1.03 2.35
C VAL A 177 -15.11 -0.67 3.70
N GLN A 178 -14.50 0.29 4.39
CA GLN A 178 -15.09 0.98 5.53
C GLN A 178 -15.38 2.42 5.13
N GLY A 179 -16.48 3.02 5.57
CA GLY A 179 -16.72 4.43 5.25
C GLY A 179 -18.13 4.93 5.53
N PRO A 180 -18.40 6.22 5.24
CA PRO A 180 -19.71 6.81 5.43
C PRO A 180 -20.72 6.29 4.39
N ALA A 181 -21.97 6.10 4.80
CA ALA A 181 -23.09 5.81 3.92
C ALA A 181 -24.05 7.00 3.90
N CYS A 182 -24.38 7.50 2.71
CA CYS A 182 -25.28 8.64 2.54
C CYS A 182 -26.58 8.33 1.80
N ASN A 183 -27.57 9.17 2.06
CA ASN A 183 -28.77 9.24 1.23
C ASN A 183 -28.52 9.96 -0.12
N SER A 184 -29.57 10.08 -0.92
CA SER A 184 -29.56 10.78 -2.22
C SER A 184 -29.16 12.26 -2.14
N SER A 185 -29.28 12.88 -0.96
CA SER A 185 -28.86 14.27 -0.71
C SER A 185 -27.41 14.40 -0.22
N ASN A 186 -26.60 13.32 -0.29
CA ASN A 186 -25.23 13.26 0.20
C ASN A 186 -25.08 13.59 1.71
N LYS A 187 -26.13 13.41 2.49
CA LYS A 187 -26.05 13.51 3.95
C LYS A 187 -25.77 12.14 4.54
N LEU A 188 -24.87 12.10 5.53
CA LEU A 188 -24.55 10.91 6.29
C LEU A 188 -25.83 10.35 6.94
N VAL A 189 -26.13 9.08 6.68
CA VAL A 189 -27.27 8.36 7.30
C VAL A 189 -26.83 7.09 8.03
N GLY A 190 -25.60 6.63 7.79
CA GLY A 190 -25.06 5.44 8.43
C GLY A 190 -23.62 5.19 8.04
N TRP A 191 -23.15 3.99 8.32
CA TRP A 191 -21.76 3.60 8.11
C TRP A 191 -21.71 2.24 7.42
N HIS A 192 -20.81 2.10 6.47
CA HIS A 192 -20.41 0.81 5.93
C HIS A 192 -19.21 0.30 6.75
N THR A 193 -19.37 -0.87 7.37
CA THR A 193 -18.30 -1.52 8.15
C THR A 193 -17.84 -2.78 7.45
N PHE A 194 -16.57 -3.11 7.59
CA PHE A 194 -16.01 -4.35 7.04
C PHE A 194 -16.62 -5.57 7.75
N ASN A 195 -17.20 -6.49 6.99
CA ASN A 195 -17.68 -7.76 7.52
C ASN A 195 -16.49 -8.72 7.72
N SER A 196 -16.07 -8.90 8.97
CA SER A 196 -14.95 -9.77 9.32
C SER A 196 -15.31 -11.25 9.34
N LEU A 197 -16.60 -11.62 9.43
CA LEU A 197 -17.05 -13.01 9.60
C LEU A 197 -16.43 -14.00 8.60
N PRO A 198 -16.32 -13.71 7.29
CA PRO A 198 -15.73 -14.64 6.32
C PRO A 198 -14.22 -14.89 6.54
N TYR A 199 -13.56 -14.10 7.39
CA TYR A 199 -12.11 -14.13 7.60
C TYR A 199 -11.71 -14.53 9.03
N VAL A 200 -12.66 -14.69 9.95
CA VAL A 200 -12.38 -14.91 11.40
C VAL A 200 -11.55 -16.17 11.64
N GLU A 201 -11.90 -17.29 10.99
CA GLU A 201 -11.19 -18.57 11.16
C GLU A 201 -9.71 -18.51 10.72
N LYS A 202 -9.36 -17.52 9.89
CA LYS A 202 -8.01 -17.34 9.33
C LYS A 202 -7.43 -15.98 9.70
N SER A 203 -7.85 -15.43 10.84
CA SER A 203 -7.36 -14.16 11.37
C SER A 203 -6.10 -14.36 12.23
N ALA A 204 -5.18 -13.39 12.16
CA ALA A 204 -4.01 -13.36 13.02
C ALA A 204 -4.34 -12.70 14.37
N ASN A 205 -4.03 -13.38 15.46
CA ASN A 205 -4.11 -12.84 16.82
C ASN A 205 -2.74 -12.31 17.29
N TYR A 206 -1.66 -12.90 16.79
CA TYR A 206 -0.27 -12.52 17.05
C TYR A 206 0.49 -12.28 15.74
N ILE A 207 1.65 -11.63 15.82
CA ILE A 207 2.48 -11.25 14.65
C ILE A 207 2.92 -12.46 13.82
N ASP A 208 3.20 -13.59 14.47
CA ASP A 208 3.75 -14.79 13.82
C ASP A 208 2.69 -15.74 13.26
N ASP A 209 1.41 -15.39 13.44
CA ASP A 209 0.29 -16.17 12.93
C ASP A 209 0.27 -16.12 11.40
N TRP A 210 -0.12 -17.24 10.79
CA TRP A 210 -0.26 -17.34 9.33
C TRP A 210 -1.51 -16.63 8.78
N GLY A 211 -2.37 -16.12 9.67
CA GLY A 211 -3.62 -15.48 9.31
C GLY A 211 -3.47 -14.04 8.81
N THR A 212 -4.53 -13.52 8.21
CA THR A 212 -4.59 -12.10 7.81
C THR A 212 -4.94 -11.25 9.04
N VAL A 213 -4.28 -10.10 9.18
CA VAL A 213 -4.66 -9.12 10.20
C VAL A 213 -5.97 -8.45 9.76
N LEU A 214 -6.99 -8.53 10.61
CA LEU A 214 -8.29 -7.92 10.31
C LEU A 214 -8.33 -6.48 10.83
N PRO A 215 -8.95 -5.55 10.08
CA PRO A 215 -9.14 -4.19 10.56
C PRO A 215 -10.16 -4.17 11.70
N ARG A 216 -10.15 -3.08 12.45
CA ARG A 216 -11.17 -2.78 13.46
C ARG A 216 -12.42 -2.23 12.80
N LYS A 217 -13.48 -2.02 13.59
CA LYS A 217 -14.78 -1.56 13.08
C LYS A 217 -14.64 -0.27 12.25
N PHE A 218 -13.78 0.65 12.69
CA PHE A 218 -13.40 1.86 11.97
C PHE A 218 -11.91 2.15 12.14
N GLU A 219 -11.19 2.21 11.04
CA GLU A 219 -9.79 2.63 11.03
C GLU A 219 -9.65 4.15 11.23
N TRP A 220 -8.68 4.55 12.05
CA TRP A 220 -8.39 5.97 12.32
C TRP A 220 -8.04 6.76 11.07
N ALA A 221 -7.36 6.12 10.11
CA ALA A 221 -6.97 6.73 8.85
C ALA A 221 -8.18 7.16 7.99
N GLY A 222 -9.37 6.60 8.23
CA GLY A 222 -10.60 7.01 7.57
C GLY A 222 -11.17 8.34 8.06
N PHE A 223 -10.55 9.00 9.05
CA PHE A 223 -11.07 10.23 9.65
C PHE A 223 -10.05 11.36 9.59
N VAL A 224 -10.56 12.58 9.44
CA VAL A 224 -9.77 13.81 9.52
C VAL A 224 -10.44 14.80 10.45
N VAL A 225 -9.65 15.59 11.16
CA VAL A 225 -10.14 16.50 12.21
C VAL A 225 -9.56 17.89 12.01
N ASN A 226 -10.41 18.91 12.05
CA ASN A 226 -9.94 20.28 12.16
C ASN A 226 -9.30 20.49 13.55
N SER A 227 -8.00 20.78 13.57
CA SER A 227 -7.20 20.92 14.79
C SER A 227 -7.78 21.91 15.81
N ARG A 228 -8.52 22.94 15.38
CA ARG A 228 -9.16 23.92 16.27
C ARG A 228 -10.14 23.29 17.25
N LEU A 229 -10.78 22.18 16.88
CA LEU A 229 -11.67 21.41 17.77
C LEU A 229 -10.95 20.80 18.98
N LEU A 230 -9.63 20.64 18.87
CA LEU A 230 -8.80 20.05 19.91
C LEU A 230 -8.33 21.08 20.92
N TRP A 231 -8.32 22.37 20.57
CA TRP A 231 -7.82 23.44 21.44
C TRP A 231 -8.72 23.65 22.66
N LYS A 232 -8.12 23.93 23.81
CA LYS A 232 -8.85 24.11 25.08
C LYS A 232 -9.59 25.44 25.13
N ASP A 233 -8.97 26.49 24.59
CA ASP A 233 -9.47 27.88 24.63
C ASP A 233 -10.27 28.24 23.37
N TYR A 234 -10.80 27.26 22.63
CA TYR A 234 -11.60 27.54 21.44
C TYR A 234 -13.05 27.84 21.86
N ASP A 235 -13.40 29.13 21.86
CA ASP A 235 -14.69 29.63 22.33
C ASP A 235 -15.90 29.05 21.57
N GLU A 236 -15.70 28.60 20.33
CA GLU A 236 -16.74 28.00 19.49
C GLU A 236 -16.71 26.46 19.49
N LYS A 237 -16.11 25.82 20.51
CA LYS A 237 -16.04 24.36 20.56
C LYS A 237 -17.45 23.76 20.65
N PRO A 238 -17.87 22.92 19.69
CA PRO A 238 -19.20 22.35 19.70
C PRO A 238 -19.42 21.37 20.87
N GLU A 239 -20.62 21.35 21.45
CA GLU A 239 -20.95 20.50 22.61
C GLU A 239 -20.86 18.99 22.32
N TRP A 240 -21.00 18.61 21.03
CA TRP A 240 -20.89 17.24 20.55
C TRP A 240 -19.44 16.73 20.54
N MET A 241 -18.44 17.61 20.61
CA MET A 241 -17.03 17.22 20.67
C MET A 241 -16.63 16.94 22.13
N LYS A 242 -16.03 15.77 22.39
CA LYS A 242 -15.53 15.45 23.73
C LYS A 242 -14.23 16.22 24.03
N ASP A 243 -13.93 16.42 25.31
CA ASP A 243 -12.58 16.84 25.65
C ASP A 243 -11.62 15.65 25.57
N LEU A 244 -10.45 15.88 25.00
CA LEU A 244 -9.40 14.86 24.88
C LEU A 244 -8.98 14.30 26.25
N ALA A 245 -9.09 15.08 27.33
CA ALA A 245 -8.82 14.63 28.69
C ALA A 245 -9.84 13.61 29.22
N LEU A 246 -11.06 13.58 28.67
CA LEU A 246 -12.12 12.62 29.03
C LEU A 246 -12.05 11.33 28.20
N VAL A 247 -11.27 11.34 27.12
CA VAL A 247 -11.09 10.19 26.22
C VAL A 247 -9.95 9.28 26.72
N ASP A 248 -8.99 9.85 27.45
CA ASP A 248 -7.84 9.14 27.98
C ASP A 248 -8.27 8.16 29.10
N GLY A 249 -8.24 6.85 28.80
CA GLY A 249 -8.61 5.79 29.74
C GLY A 249 -9.95 5.09 29.48
N VAL A 250 -10.66 5.42 28.40
CA VAL A 250 -11.85 4.66 27.97
C VAL A 250 -11.43 3.38 27.25
N ASP A 251 -11.98 2.20 27.61
CA ASP A 251 -11.57 0.94 26.98
C ASP A 251 -11.90 0.84 25.47
N ASP A 252 -12.90 1.58 24.99
CA ASP A 252 -13.32 1.63 23.58
C ASP A 252 -12.60 2.74 22.77
N MET A 253 -11.26 2.83 22.93
CA MET A 253 -10.40 3.75 22.15
C MET A 253 -10.09 3.24 20.74
N GLU A 254 -10.63 2.09 20.34
CA GLU A 254 -10.30 1.42 19.07
C GLU A 254 -10.80 2.18 17.83
N SER A 255 -11.70 3.16 18.00
CA SER A 255 -12.28 3.97 16.93
C SER A 255 -12.13 5.47 17.17
N PRO A 256 -11.86 6.28 16.12
CA PRO A 256 -11.83 7.75 16.23
C PRO A 256 -13.18 8.37 16.60
N LEU A 257 -14.28 7.62 16.47
CA LEU A 257 -15.61 8.05 16.91
C LEU A 257 -15.68 8.34 18.42
N VAL A 258 -14.73 7.81 19.20
CA VAL A 258 -14.60 8.11 20.64
C VAL A 258 -14.49 9.61 20.92
N LEU A 259 -13.97 10.40 19.97
CA LEU A 259 -13.81 11.86 20.09
C LEU A 259 -15.15 12.61 20.07
N MET A 260 -16.24 11.96 19.64
CA MET A 260 -17.55 12.59 19.43
C MET A 260 -18.61 11.96 20.32
N LYS A 261 -19.59 12.76 20.73
CA LYS A 261 -20.83 12.31 21.38
C LYS A 261 -21.91 12.00 20.35
N ASP A 262 -21.97 12.79 19.29
CA ASP A 262 -22.88 12.63 18.17
C ASP A 262 -22.09 12.42 16.89
N THR A 263 -22.33 11.31 16.20
CA THR A 263 -21.65 10.96 14.94
C THR A 263 -22.38 11.47 13.71
N SER A 264 -23.60 12.02 13.86
CA SER A 264 -24.41 12.54 12.74
C SER A 264 -23.82 13.80 12.11
N VAL A 265 -22.94 14.48 12.84
CA VAL A 265 -22.26 15.72 12.42
C VAL A 265 -21.02 15.49 11.57
N VAL A 266 -20.61 14.24 11.36
CA VAL A 266 -19.43 13.91 10.56
C VAL A 266 -19.69 14.20 9.08
N GLU A 267 -18.76 14.91 8.46
CA GLU A 267 -18.82 15.32 7.07
C GLU A 267 -18.33 14.18 6.16
N PRO A 268 -19.19 13.61 5.30
CA PRO A 268 -18.78 12.53 4.43
C PRO A 268 -18.01 13.07 3.21
N LEU A 269 -16.71 12.80 3.15
CA LEU A 269 -15.80 13.22 2.09
C LEU A 269 -15.77 12.20 0.93
N GLY A 270 -15.18 12.56 -0.20
CA GLY A 270 -15.00 11.67 -1.35
C GLY A 270 -16.32 11.31 -2.04
N ARG A 271 -17.18 12.31 -2.28
CA ARG A 271 -18.54 12.15 -2.81
C ARG A 271 -19.43 11.24 -1.96
N CYS A 272 -19.31 11.42 -0.64
CA CYS A 272 -19.80 10.54 0.39
C CYS A 272 -19.33 9.09 0.26
N GLY A 273 -18.03 8.90 0.44
CA GLY A 273 -17.42 7.57 0.50
C GLY A 273 -17.49 6.76 -0.79
N ARG A 274 -17.95 7.36 -1.90
CA ARG A 274 -17.98 6.70 -3.22
C ARG A 274 -16.59 6.63 -3.86
N GLN A 275 -15.64 7.42 -3.36
CA GLN A 275 -14.25 7.40 -3.78
C GLN A 275 -13.39 6.81 -2.67
N VAL A 276 -12.65 5.76 -3.01
CA VAL A 276 -11.60 5.19 -2.15
C VAL A 276 -10.28 5.83 -2.54
N MET A 277 -9.69 6.60 -1.62
CA MET A 277 -8.42 7.32 -1.82
C MET A 277 -7.33 6.88 -0.82
N LEU A 278 -7.67 5.93 0.03
CA LEU A 278 -6.85 5.40 1.11
C LEU A 278 -7.08 3.89 1.17
N TRP A 279 -5.98 3.14 1.28
CA TRP A 279 -6.02 1.70 1.47
C TRP A 279 -5.32 1.33 2.77
N TRP A 280 -6.05 0.60 3.60
CA TRP A 280 -5.51 -0.05 4.77
C TRP A 280 -4.79 -1.32 4.33
N LEU A 281 -3.46 -1.28 4.45
CA LEU A 281 -2.57 -2.36 4.11
C LEU A 281 -1.73 -2.65 5.36
N ARG A 282 -1.90 -3.83 5.94
CA ARG A 282 -1.15 -4.23 7.13
C ARG A 282 -0.34 -5.48 6.83
N VAL A 283 0.90 -5.25 6.41
CA VAL A 283 1.88 -6.29 6.09
C VAL A 283 2.98 -6.22 7.13
N GLU A 284 3.23 -7.31 7.85
CA GLU A 284 4.33 -7.38 8.81
C GLU A 284 5.26 -8.54 8.49
N ALA A 285 6.54 -8.36 8.79
CA ALA A 285 7.49 -9.45 8.77
C ALA A 285 7.25 -10.37 9.97
N ARG A 286 7.31 -11.68 9.74
CA ARG A 286 7.35 -12.66 10.83
C ARG A 286 8.70 -12.60 11.56
N SER A 287 8.74 -13.06 12.80
CA SER A 287 9.97 -13.13 13.59
C SER A 287 11.08 -13.97 12.95
N ASP A 288 10.74 -14.96 12.14
CA ASP A 288 11.68 -15.84 11.42
C ASP A 288 12.09 -15.30 10.04
N SER A 289 11.51 -14.17 9.61
CA SER A 289 11.82 -13.59 8.31
C SER A 289 13.22 -13.00 8.30
N LYS A 290 14.04 -13.41 7.32
CA LYS A 290 15.42 -12.95 7.15
C LYS A 290 15.49 -11.91 6.04
N PHE A 291 15.95 -10.71 6.38
CA PHE A 291 16.18 -9.62 5.43
C PHE A 291 17.59 -9.06 5.54
N PRO A 292 18.16 -8.57 4.44
CA PRO A 292 19.44 -7.89 4.47
C PRO A 292 19.38 -6.67 5.40
N PRO A 293 20.35 -6.49 6.33
CA PRO A 293 20.43 -5.30 7.17
C PRO A 293 20.45 -4.02 6.32
N GLY A 294 19.57 -3.08 6.63
CA GLY A 294 19.46 -1.83 5.88
C GLY A 294 19.11 -1.99 4.40
N TRP A 295 18.59 -3.16 3.99
CA TRP A 295 18.35 -3.52 2.59
C TRP A 295 19.62 -3.57 1.73
N VAL A 296 20.79 -3.72 2.35
CA VAL A 296 22.08 -3.82 1.67
C VAL A 296 22.46 -5.28 1.47
N ILE A 297 22.67 -5.67 0.21
CA ILE A 297 23.14 -7.01 -0.13
C ILE A 297 24.67 -7.01 -0.07
N ASP A 298 25.24 -7.66 0.93
CA ASP A 298 26.68 -7.83 1.10
C ASP A 298 26.97 -9.21 1.72
N PRO A 299 27.71 -10.11 1.03
CA PRO A 299 28.37 -9.95 -0.28
C PRO A 299 27.38 -9.91 -1.47
N PRO A 300 27.81 -9.44 -2.65
CA PRO A 300 26.99 -9.46 -3.87
C PRO A 300 26.43 -10.86 -4.17
N LEU A 301 25.20 -10.92 -4.70
CA LEU A 301 24.55 -12.18 -5.06
C LEU A 301 25.40 -12.98 -6.05
N GLU A 302 25.52 -14.28 -5.82
CA GLU A 302 26.19 -15.18 -6.75
C GLU A 302 25.46 -15.25 -8.10
N ILE A 303 26.23 -15.28 -9.18
CA ILE A 303 25.67 -15.47 -10.53
C ILE A 303 25.23 -16.92 -10.66
N THR A 304 23.93 -17.18 -10.50
CA THR A 304 23.32 -18.45 -10.89
C THR A 304 23.18 -18.50 -12.40
N VAL A 305 24.20 -19.02 -13.09
CA VAL A 305 24.10 -19.29 -14.54
C VAL A 305 23.06 -20.39 -14.72
N PRO A 306 21.93 -20.14 -15.44
CA PRO A 306 20.96 -21.20 -15.73
C PRO A 306 21.69 -22.34 -16.42
N SER A 307 21.48 -23.59 -16.01
CA SER A 307 22.05 -24.73 -16.72
C SER A 307 21.65 -24.62 -18.18
N LYS A 308 22.62 -24.70 -19.10
CA LYS A 308 22.37 -24.68 -20.56
C LYS A 308 21.46 -25.82 -21.05
N ARG A 309 21.03 -26.69 -20.13
CA ARG A 309 20.02 -27.72 -20.30
C ARG A 309 19.02 -27.53 -19.17
N THR A 310 17.92 -26.86 -19.44
CA THR A 310 16.66 -27.28 -18.83
C THR A 310 16.44 -28.73 -19.29
N PRO A 311 16.25 -29.71 -18.39
CA PRO A 311 15.87 -31.06 -18.77
C PRO A 311 14.40 -31.03 -19.18
N TRP A 312 14.08 -30.30 -20.25
CA TRP A 312 12.85 -30.54 -20.96
C TRP A 312 12.99 -31.95 -21.56
N PRO A 313 12.07 -32.88 -21.27
CA PRO A 313 12.05 -34.14 -21.98
C PRO A 313 11.94 -33.82 -23.48
N ASP A 314 12.81 -34.39 -24.31
CA ASP A 314 12.79 -34.19 -25.77
C ASP A 314 11.50 -34.73 -26.42
N ALA A 315 10.66 -35.43 -25.65
CA ALA A 315 9.37 -35.96 -26.06
C ALA A 315 8.24 -35.43 -25.15
N PRO A 316 7.09 -35.04 -25.72
CA PRO A 316 5.88 -34.78 -24.94
C PRO A 316 5.54 -35.98 -24.05
N PRO A 317 4.94 -35.78 -22.86
CA PRO A 317 4.43 -36.89 -22.06
C PRO A 317 3.46 -37.73 -22.89
N GLU A 318 3.67 -39.04 -22.95
CA GLU A 318 2.71 -39.95 -23.59
C GLU A 318 1.37 -39.83 -22.87
N LEU A 319 0.34 -39.39 -23.60
CA LEU A 319 -1.03 -39.39 -23.11
C LEU A 319 -1.45 -40.85 -22.87
N PRO A 320 -2.11 -41.16 -21.75
CA PRO A 320 -2.61 -42.51 -21.51
C PRO A 320 -3.52 -42.91 -22.67
N SER A 321 -3.16 -44.01 -23.34
CA SER A 321 -3.96 -44.62 -24.40
C SER A 321 -5.30 -45.03 -23.81
N ILE A 322 -6.36 -44.30 -24.15
CA ILE A 322 -7.72 -44.75 -23.91
C ILE A 322 -7.97 -45.90 -24.89
N ASP A 323 -7.68 -47.12 -24.44
CA ASP A 323 -8.25 -48.33 -25.02
C ASP A 323 -9.75 -48.30 -24.75
N LYS A 324 -10.49 -47.68 -25.67
CA LYS A 324 -11.90 -47.97 -25.89
C LYS A 324 -12.07 -48.31 -27.35
N SER A 325 -11.99 -49.60 -27.61
CA SER A 325 -12.56 -50.27 -28.77
C SER A 325 -13.94 -49.70 -29.10
N ILE A 326 -14.04 -48.94 -30.18
CA ILE A 326 -15.30 -48.71 -30.87
C ILE A 326 -15.13 -49.26 -32.28
N SER A 327 -15.76 -50.41 -32.46
CA SER A 327 -15.93 -51.15 -33.70
C SER A 327 -16.45 -50.27 -34.83
N VAL A 328 -15.71 -50.22 -35.94
CA VAL A 328 -16.29 -49.92 -37.25
C VAL A 328 -15.71 -50.91 -38.26
N GLN A 329 -16.62 -51.65 -38.90
CA GLN A 329 -16.40 -52.77 -39.81
C GLN A 329 -15.60 -52.37 -41.06
N GLU A 330 -14.72 -53.28 -41.50
CA GLU A 330 -14.15 -53.27 -42.84
C GLU A 330 -15.24 -53.50 -43.91
N GLN A 331 -15.20 -52.69 -44.96
CA GLN A 331 -15.64 -53.10 -46.29
C GLN A 331 -14.56 -52.76 -47.32
N MET A 332 -13.90 -53.80 -47.79
CA MET A 332 -13.01 -53.80 -48.96
C MET A 332 -13.78 -53.47 -50.25
N VAL A 333 -13.22 -52.67 -51.16
CA VAL A 333 -13.23 -52.96 -52.61
C VAL A 333 -11.96 -52.38 -53.28
N ALA A 334 -11.27 -53.22 -54.05
CA ALA A 334 -10.09 -52.94 -54.88
C ALA A 334 -10.39 -51.92 -56.04
N VAL A 335 -9.42 -51.27 -56.69
CA VAL A 335 -8.77 -51.79 -57.93
C VAL A 335 -7.66 -50.83 -58.40
N LYS A 336 -6.59 -51.44 -58.93
CA LYS A 336 -5.36 -50.91 -59.54
C LYS A 336 -5.60 -50.05 -60.82
N ARG A 337 -4.74 -49.05 -61.09
CA ARG A 337 -3.65 -49.12 -62.13
C ARG A 337 -2.82 -47.80 -62.29
N PRO A 338 -1.48 -47.91 -62.48
CA PRO A 338 -0.54 -46.87 -62.99
C PRO A 338 -0.44 -46.95 -64.56
N PRO A 339 0.37 -46.21 -65.38
CA PRO A 339 1.80 -45.84 -65.14
C PRO A 339 2.45 -44.59 -65.84
N LYS A 340 3.62 -44.21 -65.29
CA LYS A 340 4.90 -43.74 -65.89
C LYS A 340 4.95 -42.54 -66.86
N THR A 341 5.88 -41.61 -66.58
CA THR A 341 7.15 -41.45 -67.35
C THR A 341 8.17 -40.54 -66.65
N ARG A 342 9.46 -40.84 -66.90
CA ARG A 342 10.69 -40.25 -66.34
C ARG A 342 11.05 -38.94 -67.07
N SER A 343 11.76 -38.02 -66.41
CA SER A 343 13.15 -37.67 -66.82
C SER A 343 13.80 -36.59 -65.93
N SER A 344 15.12 -36.58 -66.03
CA SER A 344 16.19 -36.01 -65.20
C SER A 344 16.65 -34.60 -65.61
N ARG A 345 17.29 -33.89 -64.64
CA ARG A 345 18.50 -33.01 -64.72
C ARG A 345 18.29 -31.74 -63.87
N SER A 346 19.28 -31.09 -63.25
CA SER A 346 20.71 -31.31 -63.03
C SER A 346 21.19 -30.28 -61.99
N LYS A 347 22.25 -30.61 -61.25
CA LYS A 347 23.02 -29.71 -60.38
C LYS A 347 23.55 -28.48 -61.13
N ARG A 348 23.55 -27.30 -60.47
CA ARG A 348 24.69 -26.36 -60.53
C ARG A 348 24.73 -25.37 -59.36
N SER A 349 25.96 -25.11 -58.95
CA SER A 349 26.44 -24.38 -57.77
C SER A 349 26.76 -22.90 -58.05
N SER A 350 26.65 -22.03 -57.04
CA SER A 350 27.60 -20.95 -56.67
C SER A 350 27.08 -20.35 -55.36
N ARG A 351 27.77 -20.33 -54.21
CA ARG A 351 29.11 -19.85 -53.79
C ARG A 351 29.27 -18.32 -53.92
N SER A 352 28.93 -17.58 -52.87
CA SER A 352 29.64 -16.36 -52.49
C SER A 352 30.03 -16.41 -51.00
N LYS A 353 31.34 -16.33 -50.76
CA LYS A 353 31.98 -16.11 -49.45
C LYS A 353 32.47 -14.66 -49.48
N ARG A 354 32.27 -13.90 -48.41
CA ARG A 354 33.15 -12.79 -48.02
C ARG A 354 33.38 -12.84 -46.51
N LYS A 355 34.63 -12.66 -46.11
CA LYS A 355 35.23 -12.93 -44.80
C LYS A 355 36.03 -11.69 -44.38
N HIS A 356 35.96 -11.36 -43.07
CA HIS A 356 36.82 -10.47 -42.24
C HIS A 356 36.92 -8.98 -42.64
N GLU A 357 37.03 -8.02 -41.71
CA GLU A 357 38.01 -7.90 -40.60
C GLU A 357 37.51 -7.08 -39.39
N ALA A 358 38.12 -7.38 -38.24
CA ALA A 358 38.08 -6.61 -37.00
C ALA A 358 39.26 -5.63 -36.95
N ARG A 359 39.10 -4.48 -36.31
CA ARG A 359 40.19 -3.55 -35.99
C ARG A 359 40.18 -3.22 -34.50
N THR A 360 41.24 -3.63 -33.84
CA THR A 360 41.73 -3.26 -32.51
C THR A 360 42.23 -1.81 -32.49
N VAL A 361 42.02 -1.10 -31.38
CA VAL A 361 42.90 -0.02 -30.92
C VAL A 361 43.12 -0.21 -29.42
N GLU A 362 44.36 -0.49 -29.07
CA GLU A 362 44.92 -0.40 -27.72
C GLU A 362 45.19 1.07 -27.37
N THR A 363 45.07 1.43 -26.10
CA THR A 363 46.00 2.40 -25.49
C THR A 363 46.21 2.02 -24.02
N GLN A 364 47.41 1.52 -23.72
CA GLN A 364 47.93 1.33 -22.38
C GLN A 364 48.59 2.63 -21.87
N VAL A 365 48.28 2.97 -20.62
CA VAL A 365 49.22 3.29 -19.51
C VAL A 365 50.18 4.47 -19.65
N SER A 366 50.11 5.40 -18.69
CA SER A 366 51.31 5.82 -17.96
C SER A 366 50.98 6.19 -16.51
N ALA A 367 51.65 5.51 -15.60
CA ALA A 367 51.70 5.78 -14.17
C ALA A 367 53.02 6.50 -13.83
N LYS A 368 52.98 7.37 -12.81
CA LYS A 368 54.04 7.66 -11.82
C LYS A 368 53.41 8.63 -10.78
N GLN A 369 53.24 8.23 -9.52
CA GLN A 369 54.19 8.39 -8.38
C GLN A 369 54.50 9.88 -8.07
N THR A 370 54.55 10.46 -6.87
CA THR A 370 54.32 10.13 -5.44
C THR A 370 54.46 11.49 -4.69
N GLU A 371 53.93 11.59 -3.46
CA GLU A 371 54.46 12.36 -2.29
C GLU A 371 54.32 13.89 -2.10
N GLN A 372 53.98 14.22 -0.83
CA GLN A 372 54.30 15.41 -0.01
C GLN A 372 53.58 16.75 -0.26
N ASN A 373 52.50 17.03 0.49
CA ASN A 373 52.46 17.77 1.76
C ASN A 373 51.01 18.09 2.16
#